data_AF-A0A946XJ77-F1
#
_entry.id   AF-A0A946XJ77-F1
#
_cell.length_a   1.000
_cell.length_b   1.000
_cell.length_c   1.000
_cell.angle_alpha   90.00
_cell.angle_beta   90.00
_cell.angle_gamma   90.00
#
_symmetry.space_group_name_H-M   'P 1'
#
loop_
_entity.id
_entity.type
_entity.pdbx_description
1 polymer ?
#
loop_
_entity_poly.entity_id
_entity_poly.type
_entity_poly.pdbx_seq_one_letter_code
_entity_poly.pdbx_strand_id
1 'polypeptide(L)'
;MYAAISPSSEAITEPKKIIVDGKAQLTFAANDKGDTRLKNLFQSDPVRILFPNAPKEDISQAVVVTTSGGLVGGDKIAIEIEAEAGASALV
;
A
#
# COMPACT_ATOMS: atom_id res chain seq x y z
N MET A 1 -39.71 -13.69 42.74
CA MET A 1 -39.43 -12.29 42.34
C MET A 1 -38.12 -12.29 41.58
N TYR A 2 -38.15 -12.24 40.25
CA TYR A 2 -36.93 -12.15 39.43
C TYR A 2 -36.73 -10.70 39.00
N ALA A 3 -35.57 -10.13 39.29
CA ALA A 3 -35.23 -8.78 38.87
C ALA A 3 -35.01 -8.77 37.35
N ALA A 4 -35.74 -7.91 36.65
CA ALA A 4 -35.52 -7.66 35.24
C ALA A 4 -34.10 -7.09 35.04
N ILE A 5 -33.32 -7.73 34.17
CA ILE A 5 -32.04 -7.20 33.71
C ILE A 5 -32.28 -5.86 33.00
N SER A 6 -31.57 -4.83 33.45
CA SER A 6 -31.64 -3.48 32.88
C SER A 6 -31.18 -3.53 31.41
N PRO A 7 -31.97 -3.07 30.44
CA PRO A 7 -31.48 -2.93 29.08
C PRO A 7 -30.45 -1.79 29.07
N SER A 8 -29.21 -2.11 28.71
CA SER A 8 -28.19 -1.11 28.41
C SER A 8 -28.66 -0.32 27.18
N SER A 9 -29.35 0.78 27.42
CA SER A 9 -29.68 1.79 26.42
C SER A 9 -28.44 2.62 26.12
N GLU A 10 -27.40 2.00 25.56
CA GLU A 10 -26.41 2.78 24.81
C GLU A 10 -26.99 2.98 23.42
N ALA A 11 -27.21 4.24 23.06
CA ALA A 11 -27.60 4.60 21.70
C ALA A 11 -26.59 3.97 20.73
N ILE A 12 -27.07 3.08 19.85
CA ILE A 12 -26.25 2.50 18.78
C ILE A 12 -25.88 3.66 17.87
N THR A 13 -24.75 4.30 18.14
CA THR A 13 -24.18 5.28 17.24
C THR A 13 -23.59 4.46 16.12
N GLU A 14 -24.09 4.63 14.88
CA GLU A 14 -23.52 3.89 13.75
C GLU A 14 -22.01 4.10 13.75
N PRO A 15 -21.21 3.01 13.79
CA PRO A 15 -19.77 3.14 13.84
C PRO A 15 -19.32 3.91 12.59
N LYS A 16 -18.60 5.00 12.81
CA LYS A 16 -18.07 5.82 11.72
C LYS A 16 -17.24 4.92 10.82
N LYS A 17 -17.68 4.76 9.57
CA LYS A 17 -16.97 3.96 8.58
C LYS A 17 -15.54 4.50 8.44
N ILE A 18 -14.56 3.62 8.63
CA ILE A 18 -13.16 3.94 8.31
C ILE A 18 -13.04 3.90 6.79
N ILE A 19 -12.60 5.01 6.20
CA ILE A 19 -12.34 5.15 4.77
C ILE A 19 -10.84 5.33 4.61
N VAL A 20 -10.26 4.52 3.73
CA VAL A 20 -8.83 4.54 3.42
C VAL A 20 -8.54 5.50 2.26
N ASP A 21 -7.44 6.25 2.37
CA ASP A 21 -6.79 6.98 1.27
C ASP A 21 -5.29 6.65 1.27
N GLY A 22 -4.96 5.55 0.60
CA GLY A 22 -3.59 5.02 0.51
C GLY A 22 -2.89 5.48 -0.76
N LYS A 23 -1.58 5.71 -0.66
CA LYS A 23 -0.77 6.21 -1.76
C LYS A 23 0.57 5.49 -1.82
N ALA A 24 1.04 5.24 -3.04
CA ALA A 24 2.41 4.83 -3.30
C ALA A 24 2.97 5.57 -4.51
N GLN A 25 4.22 6.00 -4.42
CA GLN A 25 4.99 6.51 -5.54
C GLN A 25 6.33 5.77 -5.57
N LEU A 26 6.72 5.28 -6.74
CA LEU A 26 7.91 4.48 -6.95
C LEU A 26 8.62 4.94 -8.22
N THR A 27 9.87 5.38 -8.11
CA THR A 27 10.69 5.73 -9.27
C THR A 27 11.95 4.87 -9.30
N PHE A 28 12.20 4.25 -10.45
CA PHE A 28 13.46 3.58 -10.76
C PHE A 28 14.30 4.41 -11.73
N ALA A 29 15.62 4.42 -11.54
CA ALA A 29 16.58 5.07 -12.43
C ALA A 29 17.82 4.19 -12.65
N ALA A 30 18.43 4.28 -13.83
CA ALA A 30 19.72 3.67 -14.08
C ALA A 30 20.86 4.49 -13.48
N ASN A 31 21.85 3.83 -12.89
CA ASN A 31 23.12 4.46 -12.51
C ASN A 31 24.05 4.63 -13.72
N ASP A 32 25.22 5.25 -13.52
CA ASP A 32 26.23 5.46 -14.58
C ASP A 32 26.75 4.17 -15.23
N LYS A 33 26.54 3.01 -14.58
CA LYS A 33 26.92 1.69 -15.10
C LYS A 33 25.78 0.98 -15.84
N GLY A 34 24.59 1.59 -15.88
CA GLY A 34 23.38 1.01 -16.48
C GLY A 34 22.56 0.13 -15.53
N ASP A 35 22.96 -0.04 -14.26
CA ASP A 35 22.16 -0.83 -13.31
C ASP A 35 20.92 -0.03 -12.88
N THR A 36 19.75 -0.65 -12.92
CA THR A 36 18.53 -0.06 -12.36
C THR A 36 18.60 -0.03 -10.83
N ARG A 37 18.23 1.11 -10.23
CA ARG A 37 18.20 1.36 -8.80
C ARG A 37 16.93 2.10 -8.41
N LEU A 38 16.51 1.90 -7.15
CA LEU A 38 15.44 2.69 -6.55
C LEU A 38 15.90 4.15 -6.40
N LYS A 39 15.14 5.09 -6.98
CA LYS A 39 15.38 6.53 -6.90
C LYS A 39 14.45 7.22 -5.91
N ASN A 40 13.15 6.92 -5.97
CA ASN A 40 12.15 7.50 -5.08
C ASN A 40 11.20 6.42 -4.58
N LEU A 41 10.82 6.51 -3.31
CA LEU A 41 9.83 5.66 -2.69
C LEU A 41 9.02 6.47 -1.68
N PHE A 42 7.74 6.64 -1.97
CA PHE A 42 6.74 7.14 -1.02
C PHE A 42 5.66 6.07 -0.84
N GLN A 43 5.20 5.90 0.40
CA GLN A 43 4.11 5.00 0.72
C GLN A 43 3.34 5.50 1.94
N SER A 44 2.03 5.30 1.94
CA SER A 44 1.14 5.53 3.08
C SER A 44 0.23 4.34 3.29
N ASP A 45 -0.26 4.19 4.52
CA ASP A 45 -1.17 3.09 4.86
C ASP A 45 -2.41 3.08 3.96
N PRO A 46 -2.87 1.89 3.52
CA PRO A 46 -2.35 0.55 3.80
C PRO A 46 -1.34 0.04 2.76
N VAL A 47 -0.85 0.88 1.84
CA VAL A 47 0.02 0.44 0.73
C VAL A 47 1.46 0.25 1.22
N ARG A 48 2.10 -0.82 0.78
CA ARG A 48 3.53 -1.08 0.95
C ARG A 48 4.15 -1.57 -0.35
N ILE A 49 5.41 -1.20 -0.56
CA ILE A 49 6.24 -1.73 -1.65
C ILE A 49 7.28 -2.66 -1.04
N LEU A 50 7.33 -3.90 -1.52
CA LEU A 50 8.35 -4.89 -1.15
C LEU A 50 9.29 -5.11 -2.33
N PHE A 51 10.57 -5.36 -2.04
CA PHE A 51 11.58 -5.62 -3.06
C PHE A 51 12.09 -7.05 -2.90
N PRO A 52 11.75 -7.97 -3.83
CA PRO A 52 12.32 -9.31 -3.83
C PRO A 52 13.84 -9.29 -3.95
N ASN A 53 14.50 -10.26 -3.34
CA ASN A 53 15.94 -10.48 -3.51
C ASN A 53 16.21 -11.16 -4.85
N ALA A 54 16.15 -10.39 -5.93
CA ALA A 54 16.47 -10.86 -7.28
C ALA A 54 17.99 -11.09 -7.45
N PRO A 55 18.42 -12.03 -8.31
CA PRO A 55 19.82 -12.15 -8.71
C PRO A 55 20.37 -10.84 -9.28
N LYS A 56 21.68 -10.60 -9.13
CA LYS A 56 22.33 -9.33 -9.56
C LYS A 56 22.12 -8.96 -11.03
N GLU A 57 22.00 -9.97 -11.89
CA GLU A 57 21.86 -9.83 -13.35
C GLU A 57 20.39 -9.82 -13.80
N ASP A 58 19.45 -9.91 -12.85
CA ASP A 58 18.02 -9.92 -13.13
C ASP A 58 17.46 -8.49 -13.10
N ILE A 59 16.27 -8.33 -13.66
CA ILE A 59 15.53 -7.08 -13.64
C ILE A 59 15.22 -6.66 -12.19
N SER A 60 15.23 -5.35 -11.91
CA SER A 60 14.77 -4.84 -10.61
C SER A 60 13.30 -5.20 -10.41
N GLN A 61 12.95 -5.75 -9.25
CA GLN A 61 11.57 -6.16 -8.94
C GLN A 61 11.01 -5.37 -7.77
N ALA A 62 9.74 -5.00 -7.85
CA ALA A 62 8.95 -4.50 -6.74
C ALA A 62 7.60 -5.25 -6.70
N VAL A 63 6.98 -5.28 -5.53
CA VAL A 63 5.66 -5.86 -5.33
C VAL A 63 4.82 -4.88 -4.53
N VAL A 64 3.67 -4.50 -5.07
CA VAL A 64 2.68 -3.68 -4.35
C VAL A 64 1.80 -4.58 -3.50
N VAL A 65 1.70 -4.28 -2.20
CA VAL A 65 0.83 -5.01 -1.28
C VAL A 65 -0.03 -4.04 -0.47
N THR A 66 -1.25 -4.47 -0.14
CA THR A 66 -2.11 -3.79 0.84
C THR A 66 -2.07 -4.53 2.17
N THR A 67 -1.89 -3.82 3.28
CA THR A 67 -1.96 -4.40 4.64
C THR A 67 -3.36 -4.28 5.26
N SER A 68 -4.33 -3.72 4.53
CA SER A 68 -5.75 -3.79 4.89
C SER A 68 -6.27 -5.18 4.52
N GLY A 69 -7.10 -5.80 5.35
CA GLY A 69 -7.69 -7.13 5.07
C GLY A 69 -8.68 -7.16 3.90
N GLY A 70 -8.64 -6.16 3.02
CA GLY A 70 -9.56 -5.90 1.93
C GLY A 70 -9.63 -4.40 1.61
N LEU A 71 -10.19 -4.08 0.45
CA LEU A 71 -10.67 -2.75 0.12
C LEU A 71 -12.20 -2.83 0.04
N VAL A 72 -12.88 -1.90 0.70
CA VAL A 72 -14.34 -1.83 0.70
C VAL A 72 -14.83 -0.54 0.05
N GLY A 73 -16.15 -0.43 -0.16
CA GLY A 73 -16.72 0.72 -0.84
C GLY A 73 -16.35 2.06 -0.17
N GLY A 74 -15.71 2.95 -0.92
CA GLY A 74 -15.25 4.26 -0.46
C GLY A 74 -13.74 4.39 -0.30
N ASP A 75 -13.03 3.27 -0.14
CA ASP A 75 -11.57 3.27 -0.07
C ASP A 75 -10.94 3.72 -1.39
N LYS A 76 -9.83 4.43 -1.30
CA LYS A 76 -9.06 4.93 -2.43
C LYS A 76 -7.61 4.51 -2.28
N ILE A 77 -7.03 4.00 -3.36
CA ILE A 77 -5.62 3.69 -3.46
C ILE A 77 -5.09 4.34 -4.74
N ALA A 78 -4.04 5.15 -4.62
CA ALA A 78 -3.32 5.73 -5.75
C ALA A 78 -1.91 5.14 -5.82
N ILE A 79 -1.53 4.63 -6.97
CA ILE A 79 -0.19 4.07 -7.21
C ILE A 79 0.38 4.74 -8.44
N GLU A 80 1.55 5.36 -8.28
CA GLU A 80 2.30 6.01 -9.35
C GLU A 80 3.66 5.33 -9.46
N ILE A 81 3.98 4.82 -10.65
CA ILE A 81 5.22 4.09 -10.92
C ILE A 81 5.89 4.71 -12.12
N GLU A 82 7.16 5.03 -11.99
CA GLU A 82 8.00 5.62 -13.03
C GLU A 82 9.28 4.81 -13.21
N ALA A 83 9.63 4.53 -14.45
CA ALA A 83 10.96 4.05 -14.84
C ALA A 83 11.61 5.11 -15.71
N GLU A 84 12.67 5.75 -15.19
CA GLU A 84 13.41 6.77 -15.93
C GLU A 84 14.22 6.15 -17.08
N ALA A 85 14.80 7.00 -17.92
CA ALA A 85 15.59 6.55 -19.06
C ALA A 85 16.69 5.55 -18.64
N GLY A 86 16.74 4.41 -19.32
CA GLY A 86 17.69 3.33 -19.05
C GLY A 86 17.31 2.41 -17.89
N ALA A 87 16.27 2.72 -17.11
CA ALA A 87 15.78 1.84 -16.06
C ALA A 87 14.90 0.72 -16.62
N SER A 88 14.99 -0.46 -16.01
CA SER A 88 14.15 -1.61 -16.28
C SER A 88 13.71 -2.25 -14.98
N ALA A 89 12.40 -2.31 -14.76
CA ALA A 89 11.81 -2.86 -13.56
C ALA A 89 10.53 -3.66 -13.86
N LEU A 90 10.28 -4.68 -13.05
CA LEU A 90 9.02 -5.42 -12.95
C LEU A 90 8.33 -5.02 -11.64
N VAL A 91 7.06 -4.62 -11.72
CA VAL A 91 6.25 -4.22 -10.56
C VAL A 91 4.93 -4.97 -10.54
#